data_AF-A0AB39KY25-F1
#
_entry.id   AF-A0AB39KY25-F1
#
_cell.length_a   1.000
_cell.length_b   1.000
_cell.length_c   1.000
_cell.angle_alpha   90.00
_cell.angle_beta   90.00
_cell.angle_gamma   90.00
#
_symmetry.space_group_name_H-M   'P 1'
#
loop_
_entity.id
_entity.type
_entity.pdbx_description
1 polymer ?
#
loop_
_entity_poly.entity_id
_entity_poly.type
_entity_poly.pdbx_seq_one_letter_code
_entity_poly.pdbx_strand_id
1 'polypeptide(L)'
;MISALPWVGVAAGMILNAWNSDRTQERHLHLGAAAVLGGACLLGAFLVEPGWRAVVLLLLGGLGLGGAQGVFWAIPVSLLRREDTGPGITVVNMIGNTAGMIMTPLVGIIRQQTGDFAATIYLLCAIIAVAAVLVLGLRAAASGQAGRSD
;
A
#
# COMPACT_ATOMS: atom_id res chain seq x y z
N MET A 1 2.35 19.78 -14.59
CA MET A 1 2.11 20.22 -13.19
C MET A 1 0.89 19.56 -12.54
N ILE A 2 -0.16 19.18 -13.30
CA ILE A 2 -1.29 18.38 -12.76
C ILE A 2 -0.84 17.01 -12.21
N SER A 3 0.20 16.41 -12.81
CA SER A 3 0.82 15.16 -12.35
C SER A 3 1.46 15.23 -10.95
N ALA A 4 1.67 16.42 -10.39
CA ALA A 4 2.20 16.59 -9.03
C ALA A 4 1.12 16.48 -7.95
N LEU A 5 -0.16 16.68 -8.31
CA LEU A 5 -1.26 16.68 -7.34
C LEU A 5 -1.33 15.37 -6.52
N PRO A 6 -1.31 14.18 -7.14
CA PRO A 6 -1.38 12.92 -6.38
C PRO A 6 -0.29 12.79 -5.30
N TRP A 7 0.89 13.38 -5.51
CA TRP A 7 1.98 13.38 -4.53
C TRP A 7 1.64 14.16 -3.25
N VAL A 8 0.82 15.21 -3.36
CA VAL A 8 0.27 15.90 -2.19
C VAL A 8 -0.60 14.95 -1.38
N GLY A 9 -1.42 14.15 -2.07
CA GLY A 9 -2.20 13.09 -1.45
C GLY A 9 -1.32 12.07 -0.73
N VAL A 10 -0.26 11.59 -1.38
CA VAL A 10 0.71 10.66 -0.78
C VAL A 10 1.32 11.22 0.50
N ALA A 11 1.83 12.46 0.45
CA ALA A 11 2.46 13.10 1.61
C ALA A 11 1.47 13.27 2.77
N ALA A 12 0.26 13.77 2.47
CA ALA A 12 -0.79 13.92 3.48
C ALA A 12 -1.20 12.57 4.08
N GLY A 13 -1.34 11.53 3.26
CA GLY A 13 -1.74 10.20 3.70
C GLY A 13 -0.72 9.59 4.64
N MET A 14 0.57 9.71 4.28
CA MET A 14 1.68 9.23 5.08
C MET A 14 1.69 9.84 6.48
N ILE A 15 1.47 11.16 6.59
CA ILE A 15 1.47 11.86 7.88
C ILE A 15 0.21 11.55 8.68
N LEU A 16 -0.97 11.70 8.06
CA LEU A 16 -2.26 11.58 8.75
C LEU A 16 -2.52 10.15 9.23
N ASN A 17 -2.23 9.15 8.38
CA ASN A 17 -2.47 7.76 8.75
C ASN A 17 -1.44 7.25 9.76
N ALA A 18 -0.17 7.67 9.66
CA ALA A 18 0.84 7.33 10.67
C ALA A 18 0.46 7.91 12.03
N TRP A 19 0.09 9.20 12.09
CA TRP A 19 -0.31 9.84 13.35
C TRP A 19 -1.56 9.19 13.97
N ASN A 20 -2.57 8.90 13.14
CA ASN A 20 -3.79 8.25 13.62
C ASN A 20 -3.52 6.81 14.09
N SER A 21 -2.70 6.05 13.34
CA SER A 21 -2.28 4.70 13.70
C SER A 21 -1.49 4.66 15.01
N ASP A 22 -0.64 5.66 15.27
CA ASP A 22 0.10 5.76 16.53
C ASP A 22 -0.82 6.11 17.70
N ARG A 23 -1.91 6.85 17.46
CA ARG A 23 -2.89 7.15 18.51
C ARG A 23 -3.79 5.96 18.84
N THR A 24 -4.21 5.18 17.84
CA THR A 24 -5.14 4.05 18.03
C THR A 24 -4.42 2.72 18.30
N GLN A 25 -3.13 2.63 17.98
CA GLN A 25 -2.32 1.39 18.01
C GLN A 25 -2.85 0.25 17.10
N GLU A 26 -3.84 0.50 16.24
CA GLU A 26 -4.44 -0.48 15.33
C GLU A 26 -3.71 -0.55 13.96
N ARG A 27 -2.38 -0.74 14.00
CA ARG A 27 -1.48 -0.60 12.84
C ARG A 27 -1.89 -1.44 11.61
N HIS A 28 -2.29 -2.68 11.84
CA HIS A 28 -2.74 -3.58 10.76
C HIS A 28 -4.03 -3.09 10.07
N LEU A 29 -4.98 -2.55 10.84
CA LEU A 29 -6.22 -2.02 10.29
C LEU A 29 -5.96 -0.74 9.49
N HIS A 30 -5.14 0.16 10.03
CA HIS A 30 -4.74 1.39 9.34
C HIS A 30 -4.01 1.12 8.03
N LEU A 31 -3.12 0.12 8.00
CA LEU A 31 -2.42 -0.26 6.78
C LEU A 31 -3.35 -0.93 5.77
N GLY A 32 -4.16 -1.90 6.20
CA GLY A 32 -5.10 -2.62 5.34
C GLY A 32 -6.16 -1.69 4.74
N ALA A 33 -6.78 -0.83 5.54
CA ALA A 33 -7.78 0.12 5.08
C ALA A 33 -7.19 1.14 4.10
N ALA A 34 -5.99 1.64 4.37
CA ALA A 34 -5.30 2.57 3.48
C ALA A 34 -4.90 1.91 2.14
N ALA A 35 -4.47 0.64 2.17
CA ALA A 35 -4.20 -0.14 0.97
C ALA A 35 -5.48 -0.36 0.13
N VAL A 36 -6.61 -0.72 0.77
CA VAL A 36 -7.90 -0.87 0.09
C VAL A 36 -8.35 0.45 -0.55
N LEU A 37 -8.25 1.56 0.19
CA LEU A 37 -8.56 2.89 -0.34
C LEU A 37 -7.68 3.22 -1.55
N GLY A 38 -6.36 3.00 -1.43
CA GLY A 38 -5.40 3.23 -2.50
C GLY A 38 -5.72 2.43 -3.76
N GLY A 39 -5.95 1.13 -3.63
CA GLY A 39 -6.29 0.23 -4.74
C GLY A 39 -7.64 0.54 -5.38
N ALA A 40 -8.67 0.81 -4.57
CA ALA A 40 -10.01 1.14 -5.06
C ALA A 40 -10.03 2.49 -5.82
N CYS A 41 -9.34 3.50 -5.30
CA CYS A 41 -9.23 4.79 -5.97
C CYS A 41 -8.36 4.73 -7.23
N LEU A 42 -7.30 3.92 -7.25
CA LEU A 42 -6.50 3.68 -8.46
C LEU A 42 -7.35 3.01 -9.56
N LEU A 43 -8.11 1.97 -9.21
CA LEU A 43 -9.02 1.31 -10.13
C LEU A 43 -10.13 2.26 -10.61
N GLY A 44 -10.73 3.01 -9.68
CA GLY A 44 -11.75 4.00 -10.00
C GLY A 44 -11.22 5.08 -10.95
N ALA A 45 -9.99 5.57 -10.74
CA ALA A 45 -9.36 6.55 -11.61
C ALA A 45 -9.14 6.04 -13.04
N PHE A 46 -8.91 4.74 -13.19
CA PHE A 46 -8.77 4.09 -14.50
C PHE A 46 -10.12 3.92 -15.23
N LEU A 47 -11.21 3.66 -14.48
CA LEU A 47 -12.53 3.43 -15.06
C LEU A 47 -13.28 4.71 -15.46
N VAL A 48 -12.83 5.87 -14.99
CA VAL A 48 -13.44 7.17 -15.35
C VAL A 48 -12.73 7.82 -16.52
N GLU A 49 -13.46 8.64 -17.27
CA GLU A 49 -12.87 9.42 -18.35
C GLU A 49 -11.78 10.40 -17.84
N PRO A 50 -10.75 10.67 -18.64
CA PRO A 50 -9.71 11.64 -18.30
C PRO A 50 -10.32 13.01 -17.97
N GLY A 51 -10.04 13.50 -16.76
CA GLY A 51 -10.57 14.79 -16.31
C GLY A 51 -10.38 15.00 -14.81
N TRP A 52 -11.07 16.00 -14.27
CA TRP A 52 -10.95 16.37 -12.85
C TRP A 52 -11.33 15.24 -11.90
N ARG A 53 -12.28 14.37 -12.29
CA ARG A 53 -12.70 13.19 -11.51
C ARG A 53 -11.56 12.20 -11.32
N ALA A 54 -10.82 11.89 -12.41
CA ALA A 54 -9.64 11.03 -12.34
C ALA A 54 -8.58 11.62 -11.42
N VAL A 55 -8.36 12.94 -11.48
CA VAL A 55 -7.37 13.63 -10.62
C VAL A 55 -7.75 13.54 -9.14
N VAL A 56 -9.03 13.74 -8.80
CA VAL A 56 -9.52 13.59 -7.42
C VAL A 56 -9.35 12.15 -6.93
N LEU A 57 -9.67 11.17 -7.77
CA LEU A 57 -9.46 9.76 -7.43
C LEU A 57 -7.97 9.43 -7.25
N LEU A 58 -7.09 9.95 -8.09
CA LEU A 58 -5.64 9.78 -7.91
C LEU A 58 -5.10 10.47 -6.66
N LEU A 59 -5.66 11.61 -6.25
CA LEU A 59 -5.35 12.28 -4.98
C LEU A 59 -5.74 11.40 -3.78
N LEU A 60 -6.96 10.85 -3.79
CA LEU A 60 -7.45 9.94 -2.76
C LEU A 60 -6.68 8.60 -2.77
N GLY A 61 -6.32 8.10 -3.95
CA GLY A 61 -5.47 6.92 -4.11
C GLY A 61 -4.08 7.16 -3.54
N GLY A 62 -3.52 8.35 -3.78
CA GLY A 62 -2.28 8.82 -3.16
C GLY A 62 -2.39 8.84 -1.63
N LEU A 63 -3.46 9.42 -1.07
CA LEU A 63 -3.75 9.41 0.37
C LEU A 63 -3.75 7.98 0.94
N GLY A 64 -4.40 7.04 0.26
CA GLY A 64 -4.40 5.63 0.66
C GLY A 64 -3.02 4.98 0.61
N LEU A 65 -2.33 5.03 -0.54
CA LEU A 65 -1.02 4.39 -0.70
C LEU A 65 0.06 5.03 0.18
N GLY A 66 0.07 6.35 0.29
CA GLY A 66 0.95 7.07 1.20
C GLY A 66 0.67 6.71 2.66
N GLY A 67 -0.60 6.61 3.03
CA GLY A 67 -1.02 6.17 4.36
C GLY A 67 -0.59 4.75 4.70
N ALA A 68 -0.68 3.82 3.73
CA ALA A 68 -0.17 2.46 3.90
C ALA A 68 1.35 2.47 4.08
N GLN A 69 2.08 3.24 3.27
CA GLN A 69 3.53 3.40 3.39
C GLN A 69 3.96 3.96 4.75
N GLY A 70 3.26 4.95 5.28
CA GLY A 70 3.56 5.58 6.57
C GLY A 70 3.46 4.62 7.75
N VAL A 71 2.50 3.69 7.72
CA VAL A 71 2.25 2.74 8.81
C VAL A 71 3.04 1.43 8.63
N PHE A 72 3.51 1.14 7.42
CA PHE A 72 4.17 -0.12 7.08
C PHE A 72 5.29 -0.50 8.03
N TRP A 73 6.22 0.41 8.30
CA TRP A 73 7.40 0.13 9.12
C TRP A 73 7.09 -0.23 10.57
N ALA A 74 5.93 0.20 11.09
CA ALA A 74 5.53 -0.09 12.45
C ALA A 74 5.16 -1.58 12.67
N ILE A 75 4.88 -2.33 11.59
CA ILE A 75 4.50 -3.75 11.65
C ILE A 75 5.74 -4.66 11.72
N PRO A 76 6.68 -4.69 10.74
CA PRO A 76 7.84 -5.59 10.78
C PRO A 76 8.68 -5.42 12.04
N VAL A 77 8.89 -4.17 12.46
CA VAL A 77 9.68 -3.86 13.67
C VAL A 77 9.02 -4.40 14.94
N SER A 78 7.68 -4.52 14.97
CA SER A 78 6.97 -5.11 16.11
C SER A 78 7.02 -6.63 16.17
N LEU A 79 7.33 -7.29 15.04
CA LEU A 79 7.38 -8.75 14.94
C LEU A 79 8.78 -9.32 15.23
N LEU A 80 9.82 -8.49 15.14
CA LEU A 80 11.21 -8.88 15.32
C LEU A 80 11.66 -8.67 16.77
N ARG A 81 12.51 -9.57 17.28
CA ARG A 81 13.25 -9.32 18.52
C ARG A 81 14.26 -8.20 18.27
N ARG A 82 14.67 -7.50 19.33
CA ARG A 82 15.62 -6.37 19.23
C ARG A 82 16.92 -6.76 18.50
N GLU A 83 17.40 -7.97 18.73
CA GLU A 83 18.62 -8.53 18.12
C GLU A 83 18.46 -8.80 16.60
N ASP A 84 17.25 -9.13 16.16
CA ASP A 84 16.93 -9.51 14.77
C ASP A 84 16.46 -8.33 13.90
N THR A 85 16.20 -7.16 14.51
CA THR A 85 15.60 -6.00 13.83
C THR A 85 16.47 -5.47 12.70
N GLY A 86 17.79 -5.36 12.91
CA GLY A 86 18.73 -4.88 11.88
C GLY A 86 18.74 -5.79 10.64
N PRO A 87 19.07 -7.09 10.80
CA PRO A 87 19.02 -8.05 9.70
C PRO A 87 17.65 -8.13 9.01
N GLY A 88 16.56 -8.13 9.78
CA GLY A 88 15.20 -8.19 9.23
C GLY A 88 14.86 -6.98 8.37
N ILE A 89 15.21 -5.76 8.79
CA ILE A 89 15.00 -4.53 8.00
C ILE A 89 15.82 -4.56 6.71
N THR A 90 17.04 -5.07 6.75
CA THR A 90 17.86 -5.23 5.54
C THR A 90 17.18 -6.15 4.53
N VAL A 91 16.67 -7.30 4.95
CA VAL A 91 15.96 -8.24 4.07
C VAL A 91 14.73 -7.58 3.44
N VAL A 92 13.93 -6.86 4.24
CA VAL A 92 12.76 -6.12 3.72
C VAL A 92 13.17 -5.11 2.65
N ASN A 93 14.23 -4.34 2.88
CA ASN A 93 14.73 -3.38 1.90
C ASN A 93 15.28 -4.05 0.64
N MET A 94 15.97 -5.19 0.76
CA MET A 94 16.46 -5.94 -0.39
C MET A 94 15.30 -6.44 -1.26
N ILE A 95 14.26 -6.98 -0.64
CA ILE A 95 13.04 -7.42 -1.34
C ILE A 95 12.36 -6.21 -2.01
N GLY A 96 12.19 -5.10 -1.29
CA GLY A 96 11.56 -3.89 -1.83
C GLY A 96 12.29 -3.31 -3.04
N ASN A 97 13.62 -3.18 -2.96
CA ASN A 97 14.43 -2.71 -4.09
C ASN A 97 14.39 -3.67 -5.28
N THR A 98 14.44 -4.98 -5.03
CA THR A 98 14.34 -6.00 -6.09
C THR A 98 12.97 -5.96 -6.76
N ALA A 99 11.90 -5.84 -5.98
CA ALA A 99 10.54 -5.70 -6.50
C ALA A 99 10.41 -4.46 -7.38
N GLY A 100 10.94 -3.30 -6.96
CA GLY A 100 10.97 -2.08 -7.77
C GLY A 100 11.77 -2.23 -9.07
N MET A 101 12.93 -2.90 -8.99
CA MET A 101 13.77 -3.19 -10.15
C MET A 101 13.08 -4.10 -11.17
N ILE A 102 12.31 -5.09 -10.72
CA ILE A 102 11.56 -6.01 -11.60
C ILE A 102 10.27 -5.37 -12.13
N MET A 103 9.53 -4.68 -11.27
CA MET A 103 8.19 -4.16 -11.61
C MET A 103 8.27 -3.06 -12.68
N THR A 104 9.28 -2.19 -12.61
CA THR A 104 9.43 -1.06 -13.56
C THR A 104 9.50 -1.51 -15.03
N PRO A 105 10.41 -2.41 -15.44
CA PRO A 105 10.44 -2.93 -16.80
C PRO A 105 9.24 -3.84 -17.11
N LEU A 106 8.73 -4.59 -16.12
CA LEU A 106 7.57 -5.48 -16.32
C LEU A 106 6.33 -4.70 -16.76
N VAL A 107 6.05 -3.55 -16.12
CA VAL A 107 4.97 -2.62 -16.53
C VAL A 107 5.12 -2.21 -18.01
N GLY A 108 6.35 -1.93 -18.44
CA GLY A 108 6.66 -1.56 -19.82
C GLY A 108 6.45 -2.71 -20.81
N ILE A 109 6.92 -3.92 -20.47
CA ILE A 109 6.76 -5.12 -21.29
C ILE A 109 5.28 -5.47 -21.44
N ILE A 110 4.52 -5.47 -20.34
CA ILE A 110 3.07 -5.73 -20.38
C ILE A 110 2.41 -4.74 -21.32
N ARG A 111 2.67 -3.44 -21.15
CA ARG A 111 2.12 -2.38 -22.01
C ARG A 111 2.49 -2.59 -23.49
N GLN A 112 3.73 -2.98 -23.79
CA GLN A 112 4.17 -3.23 -25.17
C GLN A 112 3.43 -4.43 -25.80
N GLN A 113 3.13 -5.46 -25.02
CA GLN A 113 2.43 -6.66 -25.49
C GLN A 113 0.92 -6.46 -25.60
N THR A 114 0.28 -5.79 -24.64
CA THR A 114 -1.18 -5.57 -24.64
C THR A 114 -1.62 -4.34 -25.42
N GLY A 115 -0.72 -3.40 -25.69
CA GLY A 115 -1.02 -2.13 -26.38
C GLY A 115 -1.69 -1.06 -25.50
N ASP A 116 -2.10 -1.41 -24.27
CA ASP A 116 -2.73 -0.49 -23.31
C ASP A 116 -2.30 -0.77 -21.86
N PHE A 117 -2.58 0.17 -20.95
CA PHE A 117 -2.28 0.15 -19.52
C PHE A 117 -3.26 -0.65 -18.67
N ALA A 118 -4.40 -1.08 -19.21
CA ALA A 118 -5.43 -1.81 -18.48
C ALA A 118 -4.86 -3.01 -17.70
N ALA A 119 -4.11 -3.88 -18.39
CA ALA A 119 -3.52 -5.07 -17.80
C ALA A 119 -2.56 -4.74 -16.64
N THR A 120 -1.75 -3.69 -16.79
CA THR A 120 -0.84 -3.23 -15.75
C THR A 120 -1.58 -2.70 -14.53
N ILE A 121 -2.64 -1.91 -14.75
CA ILE A 121 -3.43 -1.34 -13.65
C ILE A 121 -4.14 -2.46 -12.88
N TYR A 122 -4.72 -3.44 -13.57
CA TYR A 122 -5.32 -4.61 -12.93
C TYR A 122 -4.29 -5.42 -12.13
N LEU A 123 -3.08 -5.61 -12.66
CA LEU A 123 -2.00 -6.28 -11.93
C LEU A 123 -1.64 -5.53 -10.64
N LEU A 124 -1.48 -4.19 -10.71
CA LEU A 124 -1.18 -3.37 -9.53
C LEU A 124 -2.31 -3.44 -8.50
N CYS A 125 -3.56 -3.32 -8.93
CA CYS A 125 -4.73 -3.44 -8.05
C CYS A 125 -4.81 -4.83 -7.41
N ALA A 126 -4.49 -5.91 -8.15
CA ALA A 126 -4.45 -7.26 -7.61
C ALA A 126 -3.36 -7.42 -6.55
N ILE A 127 -2.15 -6.89 -6.78
CA ILE A 127 -1.05 -6.92 -5.80
C ILE A 127 -1.45 -6.16 -4.52
N ILE A 128 -2.05 -4.96 -4.67
CA ILE A 128 -2.53 -4.15 -3.53
C ILE A 128 -3.63 -4.91 -2.76
N ALA A 129 -4.56 -5.55 -3.47
CA ALA A 129 -5.63 -6.33 -2.86
C ALA A 129 -5.07 -7.53 -2.07
N VAL A 130 -4.12 -8.27 -2.65
CA VAL A 130 -3.45 -9.39 -1.95
C VAL A 130 -2.73 -8.87 -0.71
N ALA A 131 -1.99 -7.76 -0.80
CA ALA A 131 -1.33 -7.16 0.35
C ALA A 131 -2.32 -6.76 1.45
N ALA A 132 -3.45 -6.14 1.08
CA ALA A 132 -4.51 -5.78 2.03
C ALA A 132 -5.10 -7.02 2.73
N VAL A 133 -5.39 -8.08 1.97
CA VAL A 133 -5.90 -9.34 2.52
C VAL A 133 -4.90 -9.98 3.48
N LEU A 134 -3.62 -10.04 3.12
CA LEU A 134 -2.58 -10.59 3.99
C LEU A 134 -2.47 -9.83 5.30
N VAL A 135 -2.45 -8.49 5.25
CA VAL A 135 -2.31 -7.65 6.44
C VAL A 135 -3.53 -7.76 7.36
N LEU A 136 -4.73 -7.74 6.79
CA LEU A 136 -5.96 -7.91 7.56
C LEU A 136 -6.09 -9.35 8.12
N GLY A 137 -5.58 -10.34 7.40
CA GLY A 137 -5.46 -11.72 7.86
C GLY A 137 -4.51 -11.87 9.04
N LEU A 138 -3.36 -11.19 9.02
CA LEU A 138 -2.43 -11.16 10.16
C LEU A 138 -3.08 -10.58 11.42
N ARG A 139 -3.89 -9.52 11.28
CA ARG A 139 -4.70 -8.99 12.40
C ARG A 139 -5.67 -10.03 12.93
N ALA A 140 -6.44 -10.68 12.05
CA ALA A 140 -7.42 -11.68 12.47
C ALA A 140 -6.78 -12.85 13.22
N ALA A 141 -5.60 -13.31 12.76
CA ALA A 141 -4.83 -14.35 13.43
C ALA A 141 -4.33 -13.90 14.82
N ALA A 142 -3.84 -12.67 14.95
CA ALA A 142 -3.39 -12.11 16.22
C ALA A 142 -4.54 -11.93 17.22
N SER A 143 -5.70 -11.44 16.77
CA SER A 143 -6.90 -11.30 17.62
C SER A 143 -7.46 -12.65 18.07
N GLY A 144 -7.39 -13.69 17.23
CA GLY A 144 -7.86 -15.03 17.56
C GLY A 144 -7.00 -15.79 18.58
N GLN A 145 -5.72 -15.42 18.72
CA GLN A 145 -4.85 -15.99 19.76
C GLN A 145 -5.12 -15.42 21.15
N ALA A 146 -5.50 -14.13 21.24
CA ALA A 146 -5.83 -13.49 22.51
C ALA A 146 -7.11 -14.07 23.16
N GLY A 147 -8.07 -14.56 22.37
CA GLY A 147 -9.30 -15.18 22.89
C GLY A 147 -9.19 -16.68 23.21
N ARG A 148 -8.03 -17.31 23.00
CA ARG A 148 -7.79 -18.75 23.27
C ARG A 148 -6.98 -19.00 24.55
N SER A 149 -6.52 -17.94 25.21
CA SER A 149 -5.77 -17.97 26.46
C SER A 149 -6.63 -17.75 27.72
N ASP A 150 -7.94 -17.59 27.55
CA ASP A 150 -8.94 -17.49 28.62
C ASP A 150 -9.78 -18.79 28.69
#